data_AF-A0A7Y0JIH0-F1
#
_entry.id   AF-A0A7Y0JIH0-F1
#
_cell.length_a   1.000
_cell.length_b   1.000
_cell.length_c   1.000
_cell.angle_alpha   90.00
_cell.angle_beta   90.00
_cell.angle_gamma   90.00
#
_symmetry.space_group_name_H-M   'P 1'
#
loop_
_entity.id
_entity.type
_entity.pdbx_description
1 polymer ?
#
loop_
_entity_poly.entity_id
_entity_poly.type
_entity_poly.pdbx_seq_one_letter_code
_entity_poly.pdbx_strand_id
1 'polypeptide(L)'
;MLLAAGVAVAGAVGLIVATRSSSDSSAAVPLPSAVSEAPHRVVVPGRPGESAEVTLSDRVKAPDGVTYNGIDTTFVQMMIVHHGQAIEMAGLAGRRASNVELRALADRIGAAQAPEVTYLRTWLRARKLPETDPSHDHSTMPGMQTPADMAALRAATGAEFDRKFVAMMTDHHRGAQQMAGDVITGGQDELLREMANEMAVEQGSEVRRMAQLGI
;
A
#
# COMPACT_ATOMS: atom_id res chain seq x y z
N MET A 1 55.45 25.63 29.94
CA MET A 1 56.42 24.93 29.06
C MET A 1 55.75 24.69 27.72
N LEU A 2 56.32 25.33 26.68
CA LEU A 2 56.31 25.04 25.25
C LEU A 2 54.99 25.06 24.43
N LEU A 3 54.87 26.18 23.71
CA LEU A 3 54.22 26.37 22.41
C LEU A 3 54.81 25.48 21.31
N ALA A 4 54.01 25.16 20.28
CA ALA A 4 54.50 25.12 18.89
C ALA A 4 53.34 25.32 17.89
N ALA A 5 53.46 26.39 17.11
CA ALA A 5 52.66 26.73 15.93
C ALA A 5 53.39 26.25 14.66
N GLY A 6 52.65 26.03 13.57
CA GLY A 6 53.16 25.77 12.21
C GLY A 6 52.08 26.15 11.19
N VAL A 7 52.03 27.42 10.78
CA VAL A 7 52.61 28.02 9.56
C VAL A 7 51.88 27.61 8.28
N ALA A 8 51.19 28.61 7.71
CA ALA A 8 50.63 28.64 6.37
C ALA A 8 51.71 28.91 5.32
N VAL A 9 51.56 28.35 4.12
CA VAL A 9 52.22 28.84 2.91
C VAL A 9 51.19 28.94 1.79
N ALA A 10 50.89 30.17 1.40
CA ALA A 10 50.22 30.52 0.16
C ALA A 10 51.24 30.47 -0.99
N GLY A 11 50.86 29.84 -2.10
CA GLY A 11 51.62 29.85 -3.34
C GLY A 11 50.69 30.16 -4.51
N ALA A 12 50.68 31.41 -4.96
CA ALA A 12 50.09 31.81 -6.22
C ALA A 12 51.10 31.61 -7.34
N VAL A 13 50.72 30.90 -8.41
CA VAL A 13 51.42 30.90 -9.69
C VAL A 13 50.36 31.10 -10.77
N GLY A 14 50.54 32.15 -11.56
CA GLY A 14 49.67 32.51 -12.68
C GLY A 14 50.16 31.96 -14.02
N LEU A 15 49.21 31.99 -14.96
CA LEU A 15 49.35 32.14 -16.40
C LEU A 15 49.80 30.92 -17.22
N ILE A 16 48.92 30.44 -18.11
CA ILE A 16 48.99 30.65 -19.58
C ILE A 16 47.71 30.05 -20.19
N VAL A 17 46.92 30.90 -20.84
CA VAL A 17 45.88 30.48 -21.79
C VAL A 17 46.59 30.14 -23.10
N ALA A 18 46.50 28.87 -23.51
CA ALA A 18 46.78 28.44 -24.87
C ALA A 18 45.57 27.64 -25.36
N THR A 19 44.79 28.26 -26.25
CA THR A 19 43.67 27.65 -26.94
C THR A 19 44.18 26.60 -27.92
N ARG A 20 44.03 25.32 -27.59
CA ARG A 20 44.14 24.24 -28.56
C ARG A 20 42.74 23.81 -28.96
N SER A 21 42.38 24.22 -30.18
CA SER A 21 41.24 23.69 -30.92
C SER A 21 41.56 22.22 -31.24
N SER A 22 40.91 21.31 -30.53
CA SER A 22 40.83 19.90 -30.90
C SER A 22 39.36 19.60 -31.14
N SER A 23 39.04 19.41 -32.41
CA SER A 23 37.78 18.96 -32.95
C SER A 23 37.48 17.57 -32.39
N ASP A 24 36.87 17.49 -31.20
CA ASP A 24 36.23 16.27 -30.76
C ASP A 24 34.92 16.15 -31.53
N SER A 25 34.99 15.43 -32.65
CA SER A 25 33.85 14.72 -33.20
C SER A 25 33.32 13.80 -32.10
N SER A 26 32.39 14.31 -31.31
CA SER A 26 31.49 13.52 -30.50
C SER A 26 30.73 12.60 -31.46
N ALA A 27 31.25 11.39 -31.64
CA ALA A 27 30.50 10.31 -32.24
C ALA A 27 29.31 10.07 -31.31
N ALA A 28 28.16 10.61 -31.71
CA ALA A 28 26.89 10.30 -31.09
C ALA A 28 26.78 8.77 -30.99
N VAL A 29 26.62 8.26 -29.77
CA VAL A 29 26.20 6.88 -29.57
C VAL A 29 24.91 6.72 -30.36
N PRO A 30 24.84 5.81 -31.35
CA PRO A 30 23.59 5.59 -32.06
C PRO A 30 22.56 5.13 -31.02
N LEU A 31 21.44 5.85 -30.91
CA LEU A 31 20.24 5.30 -30.30
C LEU A 31 20.00 3.93 -30.97
N PRO A 32 19.72 2.85 -30.23
CA PRO A 32 19.33 1.61 -30.87
C PRO A 32 18.14 1.93 -31.78
N SER A 33 18.33 1.73 -33.08
CA SER A 33 17.21 1.70 -34.01
C SER A 33 16.20 0.72 -33.42
N ALA A 34 14.94 1.14 -33.31
CA ALA A 34 13.85 0.23 -32.98
C ALA A 34 13.84 -0.86 -34.06
N VAL A 35 14.53 -1.95 -33.82
CA VAL A 35 14.34 -3.19 -34.56
C VAL A 35 12.91 -3.57 -34.25
N SER A 36 12.07 -3.54 -35.29
CA SER A 36 10.74 -4.15 -35.23
C SER A 36 10.97 -5.63 -34.95
N GLU A 37 10.93 -6.00 -33.67
CA GLU A 37 11.07 -7.38 -33.25
C GLU A 37 9.87 -8.16 -33.83
N ALA A 38 10.14 -9.30 -34.48
CA ALA A 38 9.07 -10.14 -35.00
C ALA A 38 8.20 -10.61 -33.82
N PRO A 39 6.87 -10.69 -33.97
CA PRO A 39 6.00 -11.06 -32.87
C PRO A 39 6.33 -12.47 -32.36
N HIS A 40 6.46 -12.59 -31.04
CA HIS A 40 6.83 -13.83 -30.36
C HIS A 40 5.58 -14.65 -30.06
N ARG A 41 5.71 -15.99 -30.01
CA ARG A 41 4.63 -16.86 -29.55
C ARG A 41 4.50 -16.73 -28.04
N VAL A 42 3.30 -16.38 -27.57
CA VAL A 42 2.96 -16.24 -26.15
C VAL A 42 1.79 -17.14 -25.80
N VAL A 43 1.81 -17.67 -24.58
CA VAL A 43 0.71 -18.46 -24.02
C VAL A 43 -0.16 -17.49 -23.23
N VAL A 44 -1.43 -17.35 -23.61
CA VAL A 44 -2.44 -16.56 -22.90
C VAL A 44 -3.24 -17.53 -22.04
N PRO A 45 -3.15 -17.42 -20.69
CA PRO A 45 -3.98 -18.22 -19.80
C PRO A 45 -5.47 -17.98 -20.07
N GLY A 46 -6.26 -19.06 -20.11
CA GLY A 46 -7.73 -18.97 -20.09
C GLY A 46 -8.24 -18.60 -18.70
N ARG A 47 -9.55 -18.41 -18.56
CA ARG A 47 -10.17 -18.26 -17.23
C ARG A 47 -9.98 -19.53 -16.38
N PRO A 48 -10.16 -19.48 -15.05
CA PRO A 48 -10.16 -20.68 -14.22
C PRO A 48 -11.11 -21.77 -14.79
N GLY A 49 -10.56 -22.91 -15.20
CA GLY A 49 -11.31 -24.02 -15.82
C GLY A 49 -11.29 -24.05 -17.35
N GLU A 50 -10.77 -23.01 -18.02
CA GLU A 50 -10.58 -22.98 -19.48
C GLU A 50 -9.13 -23.32 -19.86
N SER A 51 -8.93 -23.81 -21.09
CA SER A 51 -7.60 -24.12 -21.62
C SER A 51 -6.87 -22.85 -22.06
N ALA A 52 -5.56 -22.80 -21.87
CA ALA A 52 -4.72 -21.71 -22.38
C ALA A 52 -4.63 -21.73 -23.91
N GLU A 53 -4.55 -20.55 -24.52
CA GLU A 53 -4.39 -20.37 -25.97
C GLU A 53 -2.97 -19.91 -26.30
N VAL A 54 -2.40 -20.37 -27.43
CA VAL A 54 -1.10 -19.88 -27.92
C VAL A 54 -1.33 -18.91 -29.08
N THR A 55 -0.94 -17.65 -28.90
CA THR A 55 -1.09 -16.60 -29.90
C THR A 55 0.22 -15.84 -30.13
N LEU A 56 0.20 -14.85 -31.02
CA LEU A 56 1.33 -13.95 -31.27
C LEU A 56 1.22 -12.70 -30.40
N SER A 57 2.36 -12.19 -29.94
CA SER A 57 2.44 -11.06 -29.00
C SER A 57 1.75 -9.78 -29.50
N ASP A 58 1.71 -9.55 -30.81
CA ASP A 58 1.02 -8.42 -31.46
C ASP A 58 -0.50 -8.57 -31.53
N ARG A 59 -1.02 -9.79 -31.33
CA ARG A 59 -2.45 -10.10 -31.28
C ARG A 59 -3.01 -10.12 -29.86
N VAL A 60 -2.14 -10.14 -28.85
CA VAL A 60 -2.55 -9.95 -27.47
C VAL A 60 -2.84 -8.48 -27.26
N LYS A 61 -4.12 -8.13 -27.27
CA LYS A 61 -4.58 -6.84 -26.75
C LYS A 61 -4.84 -6.98 -25.27
N ALA A 62 -4.43 -5.96 -24.50
CA ALA A 62 -5.00 -5.78 -23.17
C ALA A 62 -6.54 -5.74 -23.29
N PRO A 63 -7.30 -6.27 -22.32
CA PRO A 63 -8.75 -6.26 -22.37
C PRO A 63 -9.28 -4.85 -22.70
N ASP A 64 -10.01 -4.71 -23.81
CA ASP A 64 -10.71 -3.48 -24.18
C ASP A 64 -12.00 -3.39 -23.31
N GLY A 65 -12.02 -2.56 -22.25
CA GLY A 65 -13.21 -2.38 -21.41
C GLY A 65 -12.97 -1.76 -20.04
N VAL A 66 -14.05 -1.46 -19.31
CA VAL A 66 -13.98 -1.12 -17.88
C VAL A 66 -13.60 -2.39 -17.12
N THR A 67 -12.40 -2.44 -16.57
CA THR A 67 -11.89 -3.60 -15.83
C THR A 67 -12.37 -3.64 -14.37
N TYR A 68 -13.45 -2.93 -14.05
CA TYR A 68 -13.99 -2.78 -12.70
C TYR A 68 -15.49 -2.49 -12.76
N ASN A 69 -16.19 -2.70 -11.65
CA ASN A 69 -17.62 -2.42 -11.51
C ASN A 69 -17.93 -1.58 -10.26
N GLY A 70 -19.22 -1.43 -9.95
CA GLY A 70 -19.67 -0.70 -8.76
C GLY A 70 -19.20 -1.34 -7.45
N ILE A 71 -19.12 -2.67 -7.39
CA ILE A 71 -18.66 -3.41 -6.20
C ILE A 71 -17.19 -3.09 -5.93
N ASP A 72 -16.35 -3.08 -6.96
CA ASP A 72 -14.95 -2.67 -6.85
C ASP A 72 -14.82 -1.23 -6.31
N THR A 73 -15.63 -0.31 -6.86
CA THR A 73 -15.61 1.10 -6.46
C THR A 73 -16.03 1.28 -5.00
N THR A 74 -17.14 0.67 -4.61
CA THR A 74 -17.66 0.72 -3.24
C THR A 74 -16.67 0.10 -2.25
N PHE A 75 -16.08 -1.06 -2.57
CA PHE A 75 -15.05 -1.68 -1.73
C PHE A 75 -13.87 -0.74 -1.49
N VAL A 76 -13.33 -0.13 -2.55
CA VAL A 76 -12.17 0.75 -2.43
C VAL A 76 -12.49 1.97 -1.57
N GLN A 77 -13.63 2.63 -1.79
CA GLN A 77 -14.04 3.80 -1.00
C GLN A 77 -14.28 3.45 0.47
N MET A 78 -14.97 2.34 0.75
CA MET A 78 -15.25 1.88 2.11
C MET A 78 -13.98 1.44 2.84
N MET A 79 -13.11 0.67 2.17
CA MET A 79 -11.90 0.12 2.79
C MET A 79 -10.86 1.21 3.10
N ILE A 80 -10.80 2.30 2.33
CA ILE A 80 -9.97 3.47 2.69
C ILE A 80 -10.40 4.06 4.04
N VAL A 81 -11.70 4.24 4.25
CA VAL A 81 -12.23 4.80 5.51
C VAL A 81 -12.04 3.81 6.66
N HIS A 82 -12.31 2.53 6.40
CA HIS A 82 -12.16 1.45 7.38
C HIS A 82 -10.70 1.33 7.86
N HIS A 83 -9.73 1.19 6.95
CA HIS A 83 -8.31 1.16 7.30
C HIS A 83 -7.83 2.43 8.01
N GLY A 84 -8.39 3.59 7.67
CA GLY A 84 -8.13 4.83 8.37
C GLY A 84 -8.37 4.72 9.88
N GLN A 85 -9.47 4.06 10.29
CA GLN A 85 -9.78 3.87 11.71
C GLN A 85 -8.84 2.85 12.38
N ALA A 86 -8.47 1.76 11.70
CA ALA A 86 -7.48 0.81 12.22
C ALA A 86 -6.09 1.45 12.43
N ILE A 87 -5.63 2.26 11.47
CA ILE A 87 -4.37 3.01 11.60
C ILE A 87 -4.44 3.97 12.80
N GLU A 88 -5.58 4.64 13.00
CA GLU A 88 -5.79 5.49 14.18
C GLU A 88 -5.70 4.67 15.47
N MET A 89 -6.44 3.55 15.57
CA MET A 89 -6.40 2.68 16.75
C MET A 89 -4.98 2.19 17.03
N ALA A 90 -4.27 1.71 16.00
CA ALA A 90 -2.88 1.24 16.08
C ALA A 90 -1.94 2.32 16.64
N GLY A 91 -2.06 3.55 16.16
CA GLY A 91 -1.24 4.68 16.62
C GLY A 91 -1.39 5.04 18.10
N LEU A 92 -2.47 4.60 18.75
CA LEU A 92 -2.68 4.82 20.18
C LEU A 92 -1.85 3.86 21.06
N ALA A 93 -1.52 2.68 20.55
CA ALA A 93 -0.97 1.60 21.37
C ALA A 93 0.39 1.92 21.98
N GLY A 94 1.28 2.58 21.24
CA GLY A 94 2.66 2.83 21.67
C GLY A 94 2.78 3.54 23.03
N ARG A 95 1.83 4.42 23.37
CA ARG A 95 1.82 5.16 24.65
C ARG A 95 0.85 4.60 25.69
N ARG A 96 -0.10 3.75 25.28
CA ARG A 96 -1.26 3.38 26.10
C ARG A 96 -1.28 1.92 26.48
N ALA A 97 -0.82 1.04 25.61
CA ALA A 97 -0.83 -0.39 25.88
C ALA A 97 0.19 -0.77 26.95
N SER A 98 -0.17 -1.68 27.85
CA SER A 98 0.79 -2.27 28.80
C SER A 98 1.51 -3.48 28.22
N ASN A 99 0.83 -4.30 27.42
CA ASN A 99 1.39 -5.50 26.81
C ASN A 99 2.37 -5.13 25.67
N VAL A 100 3.61 -5.64 25.77
CA VAL A 100 4.69 -5.40 24.78
C VAL A 100 4.37 -6.02 23.43
N GLU A 101 3.81 -7.23 23.41
CA GLU A 101 3.44 -7.94 22.19
C GLU A 101 2.28 -7.26 21.49
N LEU A 102 1.32 -6.70 22.25
CA LEU A 102 0.24 -5.91 21.68
C LEU A 102 0.76 -4.64 21.01
N ARG A 103 1.70 -3.90 21.62
CA ARG A 103 2.34 -2.73 20.99
C ARG A 103 2.99 -3.12 19.67
N ALA A 104 3.77 -4.19 19.68
CA ALA A 104 4.43 -4.67 18.46
C ALA A 104 3.44 -5.14 17.38
N LEU A 105 2.29 -5.71 17.78
CA LEU A 105 1.24 -6.08 16.84
C LEU A 105 0.55 -4.84 16.25
N ALA A 106 0.20 -3.86 17.07
CA ALA A 106 -0.39 -2.61 16.62
C ALA A 106 0.53 -1.87 15.64
N ASP A 107 1.83 -1.78 15.93
CA ASP A 107 2.81 -1.16 15.02
C ASP A 107 2.84 -1.85 13.65
N ARG A 108 2.76 -3.20 13.62
CA ARG A 108 2.69 -3.96 12.36
C ARG A 108 1.40 -3.72 11.60
N ILE A 109 0.24 -3.75 12.28
CA ILE A 109 -1.06 -3.45 11.66
C ILE A 109 -1.01 -2.08 10.97
N GLY A 110 -0.54 -1.05 11.68
CA GLY A 110 -0.44 0.30 11.12
C GLY A 110 0.53 0.38 9.93
N ALA A 111 1.66 -0.33 10.00
CA ALA A 111 2.65 -0.37 8.93
C ALA A 111 2.18 -1.13 7.68
N ALA A 112 1.33 -2.16 7.83
CA ALA A 112 0.75 -2.92 6.73
C ALA A 112 -0.40 -2.15 6.04
N GLN A 113 -1.31 -1.57 6.82
CA GLN A 113 -2.52 -0.94 6.25
C GLN A 113 -2.27 0.42 5.60
N ALA A 114 -1.23 1.17 5.99
CA ALA A 114 -0.96 2.49 5.40
C ALA A 114 -0.58 2.43 3.90
N PRO A 115 0.31 1.52 3.46
CA PRO A 115 0.54 1.24 2.03
C PRO A 115 -0.72 0.80 1.28
N GLU A 116 -1.56 -0.03 1.89
CA GLU A 116 -2.82 -0.47 1.29
C GLU A 116 -3.78 0.69 1.00
N VAL A 117 -3.95 1.62 1.95
CA VAL A 117 -4.72 2.86 1.73
C VAL A 117 -4.14 3.68 0.57
N THR A 118 -2.81 3.75 0.47
CA THR A 118 -2.14 4.45 -0.64
C THR A 118 -2.45 3.79 -1.99
N TYR A 119 -2.43 2.47 -2.05
CA TYR A 119 -2.79 1.70 -3.24
C TYR A 119 -4.25 1.98 -3.65
N LEU A 120 -5.19 1.83 -2.70
CA LEU A 120 -6.62 2.04 -2.93
C LEU A 120 -6.93 3.47 -3.42
N ARG A 121 -6.32 4.50 -2.82
CA ARG A 121 -6.45 5.88 -3.31
C ARG A 121 -5.87 6.06 -4.72
N THR A 122 -4.78 5.39 -5.03
CA THR A 122 -4.18 5.42 -6.37
C THR A 122 -5.10 4.76 -7.39
N TRP A 123 -5.74 3.65 -7.01
CA TRP A 123 -6.72 2.94 -7.82
C TRP A 123 -7.90 3.86 -8.22
N LEU A 124 -8.43 4.65 -7.28
CA LEU A 124 -9.49 5.64 -7.56
C LEU A 124 -9.00 6.78 -8.45
N ARG A 125 -7.84 7.36 -8.16
CA ARG A 125 -7.27 8.47 -8.94
C ARG A 125 -7.02 8.08 -10.40
N ALA A 126 -6.48 6.88 -10.64
CA ALA A 126 -6.23 6.36 -11.99
C ALA A 126 -7.53 6.29 -12.83
N ARG A 127 -8.67 6.07 -12.16
CA ARG A 127 -10.01 5.96 -12.76
C ARG A 127 -10.83 7.25 -12.67
N LYS A 128 -10.26 8.32 -12.11
CA LYS A 128 -10.93 9.63 -11.86
C LYS A 128 -12.23 9.49 -11.04
N LEU A 129 -12.25 8.54 -10.11
CA LEU A 129 -13.36 8.31 -9.21
C LEU A 129 -13.18 9.12 -7.91
N PRO A 130 -14.27 9.54 -7.24
CA PRO A 130 -14.19 10.24 -5.97
C PRO A 130 -13.74 9.30 -4.85
N GLU A 131 -13.02 9.84 -3.85
CA GLU A 131 -12.61 9.08 -2.64
C GLU A 131 -13.79 8.75 -1.72
N THR A 132 -14.81 9.61 -1.71
CA THR A 132 -16.01 9.44 -0.91
C THR A 132 -17.25 9.48 -1.80
N ASP A 133 -18.25 8.69 -1.42
CA ASP A 133 -19.58 8.73 -2.02
C ASP A 133 -20.59 9.09 -0.92
N PRO A 134 -21.27 10.25 -0.99
CA PRO A 134 -22.25 10.67 0.02
C PRO A 134 -23.45 9.72 0.17
N SER A 135 -23.69 8.83 -0.80
CA SER A 135 -24.74 7.82 -0.73
C SER A 135 -24.36 6.61 0.15
N HIS A 136 -23.08 6.45 0.48
CA HIS A 136 -22.59 5.41 1.37
C HIS A 136 -22.53 5.91 2.81
N ASP A 137 -23.22 5.19 3.70
CA ASP A 137 -23.06 5.41 5.14
C ASP A 137 -21.83 4.66 5.65
N HIS A 138 -20.75 5.40 5.89
CA HIS A 138 -19.52 4.84 6.45
C HIS A 138 -19.64 4.48 7.94
N SER A 139 -20.66 4.96 8.65
CA SER A 139 -20.83 4.71 10.09
C SER A 139 -21.39 3.33 10.40
N THR A 140 -21.98 2.66 9.42
CA THR A 140 -22.61 1.34 9.53
C THR A 140 -21.82 0.24 8.84
N MET A 141 -20.60 0.53 8.36
CA MET A 141 -19.74 -0.50 7.78
C MET A 141 -19.41 -1.58 8.84
N PRO A 142 -19.39 -2.87 8.45
CA PRO A 142 -19.06 -3.96 9.37
C PRO A 142 -17.75 -3.69 10.10
N GLY A 143 -17.74 -3.89 11.43
CA GLY A 143 -16.52 -3.78 12.25
C GLY A 143 -16.08 -2.36 12.61
N MET A 144 -16.69 -1.31 12.04
CA MET A 144 -16.38 0.07 12.43
C MET A 144 -16.75 0.33 13.89
N GLN A 145 -15.86 1.02 14.58
CA GLN A 145 -16.02 1.46 15.95
C GLN A 145 -16.73 2.79 16.00
N THR A 146 -17.64 2.94 16.96
CA THR A 146 -18.38 4.20 17.12
C THR A 146 -17.45 5.32 17.60
N PRO A 147 -17.81 6.60 17.39
CA PRO A 147 -17.06 7.71 17.98
C PRO A 147 -16.91 7.60 19.50
N ALA A 148 -17.93 7.06 20.19
CA ALA A 148 -17.90 6.85 21.64
C ALA A 148 -16.89 5.75 22.03
N ASP A 149 -16.84 4.64 21.30
CA ASP A 149 -15.86 3.57 21.55
C ASP A 149 -14.43 4.05 21.29
N MET A 150 -14.22 4.80 20.19
CA MET A 150 -12.94 5.42 19.91
C MET A 150 -12.53 6.43 20.99
N ALA A 151 -13.48 7.20 21.55
CA ALA A 151 -13.19 8.08 22.69
C ALA A 151 -12.82 7.29 23.94
N ALA A 152 -13.51 6.19 24.23
CA ALA A 152 -13.20 5.30 25.34
C ALA A 152 -11.81 4.64 25.18
N LEU A 153 -11.45 4.20 23.98
CA LEU A 153 -10.12 3.67 23.67
C LEU A 153 -9.02 4.72 23.87
N ARG A 154 -9.26 5.96 23.42
CA ARG A 154 -8.34 7.09 23.65
C ARG A 154 -8.20 7.47 25.13
N ALA A 155 -9.21 7.21 25.96
CA ALA A 155 -9.15 7.48 27.39
C ALA A 155 -8.42 6.37 28.17
N ALA A 156 -8.51 5.13 27.69
CA ALA A 156 -7.94 3.97 28.37
C ALA A 156 -6.40 3.94 28.34
N THR A 157 -5.82 3.30 29.35
CA THR A 157 -4.39 2.97 29.44
C THR A 157 -4.19 1.61 30.11
N GLY A 158 -2.99 1.06 29.98
CA GLY A 158 -2.60 -0.22 30.56
C GLY A 158 -3.51 -1.37 30.12
N ALA A 159 -3.82 -2.27 31.06
CA ALA A 159 -4.58 -3.48 30.76
C ALA A 159 -6.02 -3.20 30.26
N GLU A 160 -6.60 -2.05 30.61
CA GLU A 160 -7.91 -1.65 30.07
C GLU A 160 -7.79 -1.29 28.59
N PHE A 161 -6.77 -0.52 28.21
CA PHE A 161 -6.49 -0.23 26.81
C PHE A 161 -6.27 -1.53 26.03
N ASP A 162 -5.47 -2.43 26.59
CA ASP A 162 -5.12 -3.70 25.95
C ASP A 162 -6.38 -4.51 25.59
N ARG A 163 -7.31 -4.67 26.54
CA ARG A 163 -8.58 -5.38 26.32
C ARG A 163 -9.48 -4.71 25.28
N LYS A 164 -9.61 -3.38 25.37
CA LYS A 164 -10.44 -2.62 24.42
C LYS A 164 -9.86 -2.71 23.01
N PHE A 165 -8.56 -2.50 22.86
CA PHE A 165 -7.90 -2.60 21.57
C PHE A 165 -8.11 -3.99 20.95
N VAL A 166 -7.85 -5.06 21.70
CA VAL A 166 -7.99 -6.44 21.19
C VAL A 166 -9.43 -6.71 20.74
N ALA A 167 -10.42 -6.34 21.55
CA ALA A 167 -11.83 -6.53 21.19
C ALA A 167 -12.20 -5.74 19.93
N MET A 168 -11.92 -4.43 19.93
CA MET A 168 -12.29 -3.51 18.85
C MET A 168 -11.57 -3.86 17.54
N MET A 169 -10.26 -4.12 17.57
CA MET A 169 -9.49 -4.46 16.38
C MET A 169 -9.86 -5.86 15.85
N THR A 170 -10.26 -6.79 16.72
CA THR A 170 -10.80 -8.09 16.28
C THR A 170 -12.09 -7.93 15.50
N ASP A 171 -13.03 -7.14 16.01
CA ASP A 171 -14.30 -6.90 15.33
C ASP A 171 -14.11 -6.11 14.03
N HIS A 172 -13.21 -5.12 14.05
CA HIS A 172 -12.81 -4.35 12.88
C HIS A 172 -12.24 -5.26 11.77
N HIS A 173 -11.28 -6.13 12.07
CA HIS A 173 -10.74 -7.06 11.08
C HIS A 173 -11.78 -8.03 10.52
N ARG A 174 -12.70 -8.54 11.35
CA ARG A 174 -13.79 -9.40 10.87
C ARG A 174 -14.70 -8.64 9.90
N GLY A 175 -14.95 -7.37 10.16
CA GLY A 175 -15.69 -6.48 9.25
C GLY A 175 -15.00 -6.32 7.90
N ALA A 176 -13.70 -6.05 7.90
CA ALA A 176 -12.92 -5.99 6.67
C ALA A 176 -12.86 -7.33 5.90
N GLN A 177 -12.78 -8.47 6.60
CA GLN A 177 -12.86 -9.78 5.94
C GLN A 177 -14.20 -10.01 5.24
N GLN A 178 -15.30 -9.52 5.82
CA GLN A 178 -16.61 -9.56 5.17
C GLN A 178 -16.61 -8.71 3.89
N MET A 179 -16.17 -7.45 3.97
CA MET A 179 -16.11 -6.56 2.80
C MET A 179 -15.17 -7.09 1.70
N ALA A 180 -14.05 -7.71 2.09
CA ALA A 180 -13.15 -8.38 1.16
C ALA A 180 -13.82 -9.57 0.46
N GLY A 181 -14.60 -10.37 1.20
CA GLY A 181 -15.39 -11.46 0.62
C GLY A 181 -16.38 -11.00 -0.46
N ASP A 182 -17.03 -9.86 -0.24
CA ASP A 182 -17.97 -9.27 -1.20
C ASP A 182 -17.27 -8.88 -2.51
N VAL A 183 -16.11 -8.21 -2.46
CA VAL A 183 -15.37 -7.84 -3.68
C VAL A 183 -14.71 -9.04 -4.35
N ILE A 184 -14.21 -10.03 -3.59
CA ILE A 184 -13.61 -11.25 -4.17
C ILE A 184 -14.64 -12.00 -5.02
N THR A 185 -15.91 -12.01 -4.58
CA THR A 185 -17.01 -12.75 -5.22
C THR A 185 -17.68 -11.93 -6.33
N GLY A 186 -17.90 -10.63 -6.12
CA GLY A 186 -18.69 -9.78 -7.01
C GLY A 186 -17.91 -8.75 -7.82
N GLY A 187 -16.64 -8.50 -7.49
CA GLY A 187 -15.77 -7.57 -8.18
C GLY A 187 -15.35 -8.05 -9.57
N GLN A 188 -14.92 -7.12 -10.42
CA GLN A 188 -14.40 -7.40 -11.76
C GLN A 188 -12.91 -7.11 -11.90
N ASP A 189 -12.34 -6.27 -11.04
CA ASP A 189 -10.92 -5.93 -11.09
C ASP A 189 -10.08 -7.06 -10.46
N GLU A 190 -9.38 -7.83 -11.28
CA GLU A 190 -8.61 -9.01 -10.85
C GLU A 190 -7.52 -8.64 -9.83
N LEU A 191 -6.78 -7.55 -10.06
CA LEU A 191 -5.74 -7.08 -9.15
C LEU A 191 -6.31 -6.60 -7.82
N LEU A 192 -7.48 -5.95 -7.86
CA LEU A 192 -8.18 -5.55 -6.63
C LEU A 192 -8.67 -6.77 -5.84
N ARG A 193 -9.16 -7.81 -6.51
CA ARG A 193 -9.63 -9.05 -5.87
C ARG A 193 -8.48 -9.83 -5.25
N GLU A 194 -7.33 -9.88 -5.91
CA GLU A 194 -6.10 -10.47 -5.36
C GLU A 194 -5.66 -9.72 -4.09
N MET A 195 -5.57 -8.39 -4.17
CA MET A 195 -5.26 -7.53 -3.02
C MET A 195 -6.26 -7.74 -1.86
N ALA A 196 -7.56 -7.79 -2.15
CA ALA A 196 -8.59 -8.02 -1.14
C ALA A 196 -8.46 -9.39 -0.47
N ASN A 197 -8.07 -10.43 -1.22
CA ASN A 197 -7.80 -11.76 -0.66
C ASN A 197 -6.55 -11.74 0.25
N GLU A 198 -5.48 -11.05 -0.15
CA GLU A 198 -4.28 -10.88 0.69
C GLU A 198 -4.62 -10.16 2.00
N MET A 199 -5.36 -9.05 1.93
CA MET A 199 -5.88 -8.32 3.10
C MET A 199 -6.68 -9.23 4.03
N ALA A 200 -7.60 -10.04 3.49
CA ALA A 200 -8.45 -10.92 4.29
C ALA A 200 -7.64 -12.02 5.01
N VAL A 201 -6.59 -12.54 4.37
CA VAL A 201 -5.68 -13.54 4.95
C VAL A 201 -4.83 -12.92 6.05
N GLU A 202 -4.24 -11.75 5.81
CA GLU A 202 -3.41 -11.05 6.79
C GLU A 202 -4.22 -10.69 8.04
N GLN A 203 -5.37 -10.05 7.86
CA GLN A 203 -6.27 -9.68 8.96
C GLN A 203 -6.77 -10.91 9.73
N GLY A 204 -7.01 -12.03 9.04
CA GLY A 204 -7.31 -13.30 9.70
C GLY A 204 -6.15 -13.82 10.56
N SER A 205 -4.92 -13.60 10.14
CA SER A 205 -3.75 -13.89 10.97
C SER A 205 -3.63 -12.96 12.17
N GLU A 206 -3.95 -11.68 12.02
CA GLU A 206 -3.88 -10.69 13.10
C GLU A 206 -4.93 -10.98 14.18
N VAL A 207 -6.15 -11.34 13.79
CA VAL A 207 -7.20 -11.83 14.69
C VAL A 207 -6.71 -13.02 15.53
N ARG A 208 -6.06 -14.01 14.89
CA ARG A 208 -5.50 -15.16 15.61
C ARG A 208 -4.39 -14.76 16.58
N ARG A 209 -3.52 -13.83 16.20
CA ARG A 209 -2.45 -13.32 17.09
C ARG A 209 -3.04 -12.59 18.29
N MET A 210 -4.04 -11.71 18.08
CA MET A 210 -4.72 -11.03 19.18
C MET A 210 -5.33 -12.00 20.18
N ALA A 211 -5.99 -13.07 19.71
CA ALA A 211 -6.55 -14.10 20.58
C ALA A 211 -5.49 -14.88 21.39
N GLN A 212 -4.25 -14.94 20.90
CA GLN A 212 -3.13 -15.62 21.57
C GLN A 212 -2.46 -14.77 22.65
N LEU A 213 -2.73 -13.46 22.72
CA LEU A 213 -2.12 -12.56 23.70
C LEU A 213 -2.59 -12.80 25.14
N GLY A 214 -3.69 -13.56 25.33
CA GLY A 214 -4.25 -13.85 26.65
C GLY A 214 -4.78 -12.61 27.39
N ILE A 215 -5.25 -11.60 26.63
CA ILE A 215 -5.80 -10.33 27.10
C ILE A 215 -7.33 -10.41 27.21
#